data_AF-A0A0N0ZXN3-F1
#
_entry.id   AF-A0A0N0ZXN3-F1
#
_cell.length_a   1.000
_cell.length_b   1.000
_cell.length_c   1.000
_cell.angle_alpha   90.00
_cell.angle_beta   90.00
_cell.angle_gamma   90.00
#
_symmetry.space_group_name_H-M   'P 1'
#
loop_
_entity.id
_entity.type
_entity.pdbx_description
1 polymer ?
#
loop_
_entity_poly.entity_id
_entity_poly.type
_entity_poly.pdbx_seq_one_letter_code
_entity_poly.pdbx_strand_id
1 'polypeptide(L)'
;MKATLLLCVLISVLSFSQQKNVKISNLQPASENRYFPLVSYTDKPAVAQKINTLLQVDQLEYVPGVGGNPFALVSGGENANYVLFYNWEKMDTPKNILSIAMEGETSGAYPESFYLWKNFDLRTGNLINARDLFRPDAVKTIESLIQKRVRKEINDFIIRLKAEPEQTDEILSQIGLYEGCYTDYTLAGIGYYFKTDKIKFITERCSNHAMRALDELAEHVIEFSYKDLDKYLSPYAKSLLNGSDVVEKTSLQNKLYKGKIDGKYPITVLIKEVYGNKNESSVAAVYWYDKNKKLIEWHGKLKDNHISLTENDYYSEETRQWMLKGFVEADIKGNEISGTWQDYKTKKYLTLELEEL
;
A
#
# COMPACT_ATOMS: atom_id res chain seq x y z
N MET A 1 32.86 -42.39 39.56
CA MET A 1 32.56 -41.61 38.34
C MET A 1 31.40 -40.69 38.66
N LYS A 2 31.61 -39.38 38.65
CA LYS A 2 30.58 -38.37 38.96
C LYS A 2 29.86 -38.00 37.66
N ALA A 3 28.55 -38.23 37.58
CA ALA A 3 27.72 -37.77 36.48
C ALA A 3 27.31 -36.33 36.75
N THR A 4 27.80 -35.40 35.94
CA THR A 4 27.42 -33.99 35.97
C THR A 4 26.17 -33.83 35.11
N LEU A 5 25.03 -33.55 35.74
CA LEU A 5 23.77 -33.26 35.08
C LEU A 5 23.88 -31.85 34.47
N LEU A 6 23.91 -31.74 33.14
CA LEU A 6 23.88 -30.45 32.43
C LEU A 6 22.42 -29.97 32.39
N LEU A 7 22.11 -28.96 33.19
CA LEU A 7 20.82 -28.28 33.19
C LEU A 7 20.77 -27.31 31.99
N CYS A 8 20.17 -27.73 30.88
CA CYS A 8 19.83 -26.83 29.78
C CYS A 8 18.72 -25.88 30.24
N VAL A 9 19.10 -24.67 30.65
CA VAL A 9 18.16 -23.56 30.84
C VAL A 9 17.69 -23.12 29.45
N LEU A 10 16.51 -23.61 29.05
CA LEU A 10 15.71 -23.04 27.97
C LEU A 10 15.31 -21.61 28.39
N ILE A 11 16.14 -20.63 28.03
CA ILE A 11 15.72 -19.23 28.00
C ILE A 11 14.81 -19.12 26.78
N SER A 12 13.52 -19.43 26.98
CA SER A 12 12.48 -19.00 26.05
C SER A 12 12.53 -17.47 26.05
N VAL A 13 13.14 -16.89 25.02
CA VAL A 13 13.01 -15.47 24.74
C VAL A 13 11.53 -15.26 24.43
N LEU A 14 10.75 -14.92 25.46
CA LEU A 14 9.41 -14.39 25.29
C LEU A 14 9.60 -13.08 24.52
N SER A 15 9.50 -13.15 23.19
CA SER A 15 9.34 -11.99 22.34
C SER A 15 8.04 -11.34 22.76
N PHE A 16 8.10 -10.47 23.77
CA PHE A 16 6.98 -9.65 24.15
C PHE A 16 6.73 -8.71 22.98
N SER A 17 5.73 -9.05 22.16
CA SER A 17 5.27 -8.17 21.09
C SER A 17 5.10 -6.77 21.66
N GLN A 18 5.78 -5.78 21.08
CA GLN A 18 5.74 -4.39 21.55
C GLN A 18 4.35 -3.74 21.33
N GLN A 19 3.42 -4.47 20.71
CA GLN A 19 2.10 -4.01 20.28
C GLN A 19 0.97 -4.87 20.84
N LYS A 20 1.05 -5.24 22.13
CA LYS A 20 0.07 -6.14 22.77
C LYS A 20 -1.39 -5.69 22.65
N ASN A 21 -1.61 -4.39 22.51
CA ASN A 21 -2.94 -3.79 22.44
C ASN A 21 -3.48 -3.69 21.01
N VAL A 22 -2.69 -4.08 20.00
CA VAL A 22 -3.09 -4.17 18.60
C VAL A 22 -3.32 -5.63 18.22
N LYS A 23 -4.58 -6.00 18.00
CA LYS A 23 -4.98 -7.35 17.59
C LYS A 23 -5.56 -7.30 16.18
N ILE A 24 -5.37 -8.38 15.42
CA ILE A 24 -5.99 -8.57 14.11
C ILE A 24 -6.83 -9.85 14.18
N SER A 25 -8.03 -9.77 13.63
CA SER A 25 -8.95 -10.90 13.44
C SER A 25 -9.43 -10.93 11.99
N ASN A 26 -10.16 -11.98 11.59
CA ASN A 26 -10.79 -12.01 10.28
C ASN A 26 -12.01 -11.08 10.23
N LEU A 27 -12.06 -10.21 9.21
CA LEU A 27 -13.26 -9.50 8.81
C LEU A 27 -14.36 -10.51 8.45
N GLN A 28 -15.57 -10.27 8.93
CA GLN A 28 -16.71 -11.17 8.69
C GLN A 28 -17.48 -10.76 7.43
N PRO A 29 -18.06 -11.73 6.69
CA PRO A 29 -18.00 -13.18 6.92
C PRO A 29 -16.65 -13.79 6.47
N ALA A 30 -16.01 -14.54 7.36
CA ALA A 30 -14.73 -15.18 7.07
C ALA A 30 -14.90 -16.59 6.48
N SER A 31 -14.16 -16.90 5.43
CA SER A 31 -14.09 -18.21 4.77
C SER A 31 -12.72 -18.37 4.10
N GLU A 32 -12.37 -19.55 3.59
CA GLU A 32 -11.05 -19.81 2.98
C GLU A 32 -10.66 -18.78 1.90
N ASN A 33 -11.62 -18.27 1.14
CA ASN A 33 -11.40 -17.26 0.09
C ASN A 33 -11.61 -15.80 0.54
N ARG A 34 -11.82 -15.57 1.84
CA ARG A 34 -12.19 -14.28 2.45
C ARG A 34 -11.54 -14.05 3.81
N TYR A 35 -10.32 -14.55 4.01
CA TYR A 35 -9.53 -14.21 5.19
C TYR A 35 -8.87 -12.84 4.98
N PHE A 36 -9.58 -11.80 5.42
CA PHE A 36 -9.14 -10.40 5.34
C PHE A 36 -8.92 -9.81 6.73
N PRO A 37 -7.87 -9.00 6.95
CA PRO A 37 -7.55 -8.47 8.27
C PRO A 37 -8.55 -7.41 8.74
N LEU A 38 -8.98 -7.54 9.99
CA LEU A 38 -9.72 -6.52 10.75
C LEU A 38 -8.91 -6.15 11.98
N VAL A 39 -8.42 -4.91 12.02
CA VAL A 39 -7.57 -4.40 13.09
C VAL A 39 -8.42 -3.90 14.26
N SER A 40 -8.00 -4.21 15.47
CA SER A 40 -8.51 -3.63 16.70
C SER A 40 -7.36 -3.07 17.52
N TYR A 41 -7.56 -1.88 18.09
CA TYR A 41 -6.57 -1.23 18.92
C TYR A 41 -7.26 -0.61 20.14
N THR A 42 -7.20 -1.31 21.27
CA THR A 42 -7.97 -0.96 22.48
C THR A 42 -7.66 0.44 22.99
N ASP A 43 -6.39 0.86 22.95
CA ASP A 43 -5.98 2.17 23.45
C ASP A 43 -6.29 3.32 22.46
N LYS A 44 -6.39 3.01 21.16
CA LYS A 44 -6.61 3.99 20.08
C LYS A 44 -7.64 3.47 19.07
N PRO A 45 -8.93 3.36 19.44
CA PRO A 45 -9.96 2.81 18.56
C PRO A 45 -10.12 3.63 17.26
N ALA A 46 -9.93 4.95 17.30
CA ALA A 46 -9.96 5.81 16.11
C ALA A 46 -8.85 5.44 15.09
N VAL A 47 -7.65 5.11 15.56
CA VAL A 47 -6.54 4.65 14.71
C VAL A 47 -6.92 3.33 14.04
N ALA A 48 -7.47 2.37 14.78
CA ALA A 48 -7.94 1.11 14.21
C ALA A 48 -9.06 1.32 13.18
N GLN A 49 -10.01 2.20 13.46
CA GLN A 49 -11.09 2.56 12.52
C GLN A 49 -10.54 3.15 11.22
N LYS A 50 -9.53 4.03 11.31
CA LYS A 50 -8.89 4.63 10.13
C LYS A 50 -8.17 3.59 9.29
N ILE A 51 -7.39 2.70 9.93
CA ILE A 51 -6.72 1.58 9.25
C ILE A 51 -7.73 0.67 8.53
N ASN A 52 -8.81 0.28 9.22
CA ASN A 52 -9.84 -0.59 8.64
C ASN A 52 -10.60 0.09 7.50
N THR A 53 -10.87 1.40 7.62
CA THR A 53 -11.49 2.17 6.54
C THR A 53 -10.61 2.17 5.31
N LEU A 54 -9.31 2.46 5.47
CA LEU A 54 -8.38 2.45 4.35
C LEU A 54 -8.32 1.07 3.72
N LEU A 55 -8.10 0.00 4.50
CA LEU A 55 -8.00 -1.37 3.98
C LEU A 55 -9.25 -1.79 3.20
N GLN A 56 -10.45 -1.57 3.75
CA GLN A 56 -11.69 -2.02 3.12
C GLN A 56 -12.06 -1.18 1.89
N VAL A 57 -11.84 0.14 1.92
CA VAL A 57 -12.11 0.99 0.75
C VAL A 57 -11.12 0.72 -0.37
N ASP A 58 -9.83 0.57 -0.04
CA ASP A 58 -8.76 0.38 -1.03
C ASP A 58 -8.77 -1.01 -1.65
N GLN A 59 -9.10 -2.06 -0.87
CA GLN A 59 -8.96 -3.45 -1.30
C GLN A 59 -10.30 -4.16 -1.59
N LEU A 60 -11.41 -3.71 -0.99
CA LEU A 60 -12.72 -4.35 -1.13
C LEU A 60 -13.77 -3.43 -1.79
N GLU A 61 -13.39 -2.19 -2.11
CA GLU A 61 -14.32 -1.13 -2.55
C GLU A 61 -15.49 -0.93 -1.57
N TYR A 62 -15.26 -1.21 -0.29
CA TYR A 62 -16.29 -1.24 0.73
C TYR A 62 -16.06 -0.18 1.80
N VAL A 63 -17.05 0.69 2.01
CA VAL A 63 -17.04 1.65 3.12
C VAL A 63 -17.58 0.97 4.38
N PRO A 64 -16.82 0.94 5.50
CA PRO A 64 -17.28 0.29 6.72
C PRO A 64 -18.64 0.78 7.22
N GLY A 65 -19.49 -0.16 7.62
CA GLY A 65 -20.80 0.10 8.20
C GLY A 65 -21.89 0.50 7.19
N VAL A 66 -21.73 0.19 5.91
CA VAL A 66 -22.83 0.22 4.91
C VAL A 66 -23.85 -0.91 5.17
N GLY A 67 -23.44 -1.95 5.91
CA GLY A 67 -24.18 -3.21 6.01
C GLY A 67 -23.83 -4.14 4.84
N GLY A 68 -24.48 -5.31 4.78
CA GLY A 68 -24.21 -6.31 3.75
C GLY A 68 -22.85 -7.01 3.90
N ASN A 69 -22.45 -7.71 2.83
CA ASN A 69 -21.18 -8.44 2.78
C ASN A 69 -20.07 -7.53 2.23
N PRO A 70 -18.98 -7.25 3.00
CA PRO A 70 -17.87 -6.41 2.55
C PRO A 70 -17.17 -6.90 1.27
N PHE A 71 -17.27 -8.21 0.98
CA PHE A 71 -16.61 -8.84 -0.17
C PHE A 71 -17.47 -8.83 -1.44
N ALA A 72 -18.69 -8.28 -1.39
CA ALA A 72 -19.67 -8.44 -2.46
C ALA A 72 -19.25 -7.85 -3.80
N LEU A 73 -18.49 -6.74 -3.80
CA LEU A 73 -18.03 -6.10 -5.04
C LEU A 73 -16.83 -6.82 -5.66
N VAL A 74 -15.89 -7.28 -4.82
CA VAL A 74 -14.63 -7.83 -5.31
C VAL A 74 -14.65 -9.33 -5.53
N SER A 75 -15.46 -10.10 -4.80
CA SER A 75 -15.55 -11.55 -4.97
C SER A 75 -16.61 -11.94 -6.01
N GLY A 76 -16.53 -11.37 -7.23
CA GLY A 76 -17.35 -11.82 -8.36
C GLY A 76 -17.43 -13.35 -8.40
N GLY A 77 -18.61 -13.93 -8.68
CA GLY A 77 -18.76 -15.38 -8.69
C GLY A 77 -17.76 -16.07 -9.63
N GLU A 78 -17.61 -17.39 -9.56
CA GLU A 78 -16.56 -18.20 -10.24
C GLU A 78 -16.37 -17.95 -11.75
N ASN A 79 -17.30 -17.25 -12.42
CA ASN A 79 -17.27 -16.89 -13.85
C ASN A 79 -17.12 -15.39 -14.15
N ALA A 80 -16.80 -14.56 -13.15
CA ALA A 80 -16.52 -13.12 -13.28
C ALA A 80 -15.14 -12.79 -12.70
N ASN A 81 -14.58 -11.63 -13.06
CA ASN A 81 -13.37 -11.12 -12.40
C ASN A 81 -13.60 -11.09 -10.89
N TYR A 82 -12.67 -11.65 -10.14
CA TYR A 82 -12.74 -11.76 -8.69
C TYR A 82 -11.42 -11.39 -8.04
N VAL A 83 -11.49 -11.03 -6.76
CA VAL A 83 -10.37 -10.92 -5.84
C VAL A 83 -10.71 -11.72 -4.59
N LEU A 84 -9.88 -12.71 -4.29
CA LEU A 84 -9.98 -13.58 -3.12
C LEU A 84 -8.79 -13.32 -2.21
N PHE A 85 -9.03 -13.42 -0.91
CA PHE A 85 -7.99 -13.26 0.11
C PHE A 85 -7.89 -14.57 0.88
N TYR A 86 -6.77 -15.28 0.71
CA TYR A 86 -6.56 -16.60 1.28
C TYR A 86 -6.01 -16.53 2.69
N ASN A 87 -5.23 -15.50 3.02
CA ASN A 87 -4.65 -15.38 4.36
C ASN A 87 -4.09 -13.96 4.61
N TRP A 88 -3.79 -13.69 5.87
CA TRP A 88 -2.99 -12.53 6.28
C TRP A 88 -2.05 -12.88 7.44
N GLU A 89 -0.92 -12.17 7.51
CA GLU A 89 0.07 -12.31 8.57
C GLU A 89 0.39 -10.94 9.19
N LYS A 90 0.36 -10.87 10.53
CA LYS A 90 0.91 -9.72 11.27
C LYS A 90 2.41 -9.94 11.49
N MET A 91 3.23 -9.00 11.03
CA MET A 91 4.68 -9.06 11.22
C MET A 91 5.12 -8.49 12.57
N ASP A 92 6.19 -9.01 13.14
CA ASP A 92 6.86 -8.42 14.31
C ASP A 92 7.69 -7.18 13.92
N THR A 93 7.28 -6.03 14.46
CA THR A 93 7.75 -4.70 14.06
C THR A 93 8.04 -3.80 15.27
N PRO A 94 8.72 -2.65 15.06
CA PRO A 94 8.83 -1.61 16.07
C PRO A 94 7.46 -1.15 16.61
N LYS A 95 7.44 -0.69 17.86
CA LYS A 95 6.23 -0.26 18.60
C LYS A 95 5.21 0.55 17.78
N ASN A 96 5.66 1.50 16.94
CA ASN A 96 4.79 2.44 16.23
C ASN A 96 4.35 1.97 14.83
N ILE A 97 4.69 0.75 14.39
CA ILE A 97 4.48 0.31 13.01
C ILE A 97 3.66 -0.97 12.95
N LEU A 98 2.48 -0.98 12.37
CA LEU A 98 1.78 -2.22 12.06
C LEU A 98 2.10 -2.65 10.62
N SER A 99 2.72 -3.81 10.42
CA SER A 99 2.90 -4.40 9.10
C SER A 99 2.03 -5.65 8.94
N ILE A 100 1.25 -5.69 7.87
CA ILE A 100 0.36 -6.79 7.52
C ILE A 100 0.72 -7.27 6.12
N ALA A 101 1.02 -8.55 5.97
CA ALA A 101 1.05 -9.22 4.68
C ALA A 101 -0.34 -9.82 4.41
N MET A 102 -0.80 -9.75 3.17
CA MET A 102 -2.00 -10.40 2.69
C MET A 102 -1.64 -11.18 1.43
N GLU A 103 -2.15 -12.39 1.31
CA GLU A 103 -2.00 -13.21 0.11
C GLU A 103 -3.36 -13.59 -0.43
N GLY A 104 -3.43 -13.76 -1.74
CA GLY A 104 -4.69 -14.04 -2.40
C GLY A 104 -4.50 -14.29 -3.87
N GLU A 105 -5.61 -14.23 -4.59
CA GLU A 105 -5.65 -14.40 -6.03
C GLU A 105 -6.66 -13.44 -6.64
N THR A 106 -6.30 -12.91 -7.80
CA THR A 106 -7.21 -12.12 -8.64
C THR A 106 -7.44 -12.85 -9.95
N SER A 107 -8.62 -12.71 -10.54
CA SER A 107 -8.90 -13.21 -11.88
C SER A 107 -9.15 -12.08 -12.87
N GLY A 108 -8.54 -12.24 -14.04
CA GLY A 108 -8.84 -11.49 -15.25
C GLY A 108 -8.92 -12.45 -16.42
N ALA A 109 -7.95 -12.39 -17.33
CA ALA A 109 -7.81 -13.41 -18.38
C ALA A 109 -7.42 -14.79 -17.81
N TYR A 110 -6.73 -14.81 -16.68
CA TYR A 110 -6.32 -15.99 -15.92
C TYR A 110 -6.26 -15.63 -14.43
N PRO A 111 -6.33 -16.62 -13.52
CA PRO A 111 -6.04 -16.40 -12.10
C PRO A 111 -4.55 -16.09 -11.88
N GLU A 112 -4.28 -15.10 -11.04
CA GLU A 112 -2.94 -14.66 -10.67
C GLU A 112 -2.87 -14.47 -9.15
N SER A 113 -1.99 -15.23 -8.50
CA SER A 113 -1.71 -15.05 -7.08
C SER A 113 -1.03 -13.70 -6.85
N PHE A 114 -1.36 -13.05 -5.73
CA PHE A 114 -0.74 -11.81 -5.32
C PHE A 114 -0.30 -11.86 -3.86
N TYR A 115 0.71 -11.02 -3.55
CA TYR A 115 1.10 -10.68 -2.19
C TYR A 115 1.05 -9.16 -2.03
N LEU A 116 0.45 -8.71 -0.93
CA LEU A 116 0.32 -7.30 -0.60
C LEU A 116 0.86 -7.04 0.79
N TRP A 117 1.66 -5.99 0.93
CA TRP A 117 2.17 -5.55 2.22
C TRP A 117 1.65 -4.15 2.54
N LYS A 118 0.93 -4.03 3.65
CA LYS A 118 0.39 -2.76 4.14
C LYS A 118 1.04 -2.41 5.46
N ASN A 119 1.63 -1.22 5.53
CA ASN A 119 2.36 -0.73 6.68
C ASN A 119 1.66 0.51 7.22
N PHE A 120 1.31 0.53 8.51
CA PHE A 120 0.57 1.61 9.13
C PHE A 120 1.34 2.21 10.30
N ASP A 121 1.28 3.53 10.43
CA ASP A 121 1.75 4.26 11.59
C ASP A 121 0.69 4.18 12.70
N LEU A 122 0.98 3.45 13.79
CA LEU A 122 0.06 3.25 14.90
C LEU A 122 -0.19 4.52 15.75
N ARG A 123 0.50 5.62 15.46
CA ARG A 123 0.22 6.92 16.08
C ARG A 123 -0.92 7.64 15.38
N THR A 124 -1.04 7.49 14.06
CA THR A 124 -1.95 8.27 13.20
C THR A 124 -2.97 7.43 12.42
N GLY A 125 -2.74 6.12 12.29
CA GLY A 125 -3.52 5.22 11.42
C GLY A 125 -3.27 5.40 9.93
N ASN A 126 -2.32 6.26 9.53
CA ASN A 126 -1.95 6.45 8.12
C ASN A 126 -1.21 5.24 7.58
N LEU A 127 -1.43 4.93 6.30
CA LEU A 127 -0.52 4.07 5.56
C LEU A 127 0.83 4.78 5.43
N ILE A 128 1.90 4.05 5.69
CA ILE A 128 3.26 4.52 5.50
C ILE A 128 3.57 4.42 4.01
N ASN A 129 3.98 5.52 3.38
CA ASN A 129 4.48 5.49 2.01
C ASN A 129 6.00 5.26 2.02
N ALA A 130 6.52 4.39 1.17
CA ALA A 130 7.96 4.08 1.16
C ALA A 130 8.83 5.32 0.91
N ARG A 131 8.36 6.25 0.07
CA ARG A 131 9.07 7.52 -0.21
C ARG A 131 9.16 8.43 1.01
N ASP A 132 8.16 8.42 1.90
CA ASP A 132 8.15 9.23 3.12
C ASP A 132 9.20 8.76 4.14
N LEU A 133 9.73 7.54 3.97
CA LEU A 133 10.76 7.00 4.86
C LEU A 133 12.13 7.65 4.68
N PHE A 134 12.36 8.30 3.54
CA PHE A 134 13.66 8.82 3.17
C PHE A 134 13.61 10.32 2.95
N ARG A 135 14.75 10.98 3.15
CA ARG A 135 14.84 12.39 2.77
C ARG A 135 14.65 12.54 1.25
N PRO A 136 14.06 13.66 0.78
CA PRO A 136 13.80 13.86 -0.65
C PRO A 136 15.03 13.72 -1.57
N ASP A 137 16.22 14.06 -1.07
CA ASP A 137 17.50 13.93 -1.78
C ASP A 137 18.05 12.50 -1.79
N ALA A 138 17.63 11.65 -0.84
CA ALA A 138 18.08 10.27 -0.69
C ALA A 138 17.22 9.25 -1.44
N VAL A 139 15.98 9.58 -1.82
CA VAL A 139 15.03 8.68 -2.50
C VAL A 139 15.68 7.95 -3.68
N LYS A 140 16.27 8.69 -4.63
CA LYS A 140 16.92 8.10 -5.81
C LYS A 140 18.11 7.21 -5.44
N THR A 141 18.84 7.56 -4.39
CA THR A 141 19.96 6.73 -3.91
C THR A 141 19.46 5.38 -3.40
N ILE A 142 18.36 5.36 -2.63
CA ILE A 142 17.78 4.10 -2.13
C ILE A 142 17.25 3.25 -3.29
N GLU A 143 16.54 3.86 -4.24
CA GLU A 143 16.09 3.19 -5.46
C GLU A 143 17.27 2.54 -6.18
N SER A 144 18.34 3.30 -6.45
CA SER A 144 19.55 2.75 -7.08
C SER A 144 20.22 1.63 -6.28
N LEU A 145 20.18 1.67 -4.94
CA LEU A 145 20.73 0.59 -4.10
C LEU A 145 19.90 -0.71 -4.23
N ILE A 146 18.58 -0.60 -4.26
CA ILE A 146 17.67 -1.73 -4.48
C ILE A 146 17.91 -2.31 -5.87
N GLN A 147 17.83 -1.48 -6.91
CA GLN A 147 18.04 -1.87 -8.31
C GLN A 147 19.41 -2.55 -8.49
N LYS A 148 20.47 -2.01 -7.90
CA LYS A 148 21.82 -2.59 -7.97
C LYS A 148 21.88 -4.00 -7.37
N ARG A 149 21.19 -4.25 -6.25
CA ARG A 149 21.19 -5.57 -5.61
C ARG A 149 20.37 -6.58 -6.40
N VAL A 150 19.21 -6.18 -6.93
CA VAL A 150 18.40 -7.03 -7.82
C VAL A 150 19.17 -7.39 -9.09
N ARG A 151 19.75 -6.40 -9.79
CA ARG A 151 20.59 -6.66 -10.97
C ARG A 151 21.77 -7.58 -10.66
N LYS A 152 22.35 -7.48 -9.46
CA LYS A 152 23.45 -8.37 -9.06
C LYS A 152 22.96 -9.81 -8.95
N GLU A 153 21.85 -10.05 -8.25
CA GLU A 153 21.27 -11.39 -8.09
C GLU A 153 20.93 -12.02 -9.44
N ILE A 154 20.28 -11.26 -10.32
CA ILE A 154 19.95 -11.69 -11.69
C ILE A 154 21.22 -12.03 -12.48
N ASN A 155 22.22 -11.15 -12.47
CA ASN A 155 23.48 -11.38 -13.19
C ASN A 155 24.25 -12.59 -12.64
N ASP A 156 24.30 -12.76 -11.31
CA ASP A 156 24.92 -13.93 -10.69
C ASP A 156 24.20 -15.22 -11.13
N PHE A 157 22.87 -15.18 -11.28
CA PHE A 157 22.12 -16.34 -11.78
C PHE A 157 22.37 -16.62 -13.25
N ILE A 158 22.39 -15.59 -14.11
CA ILE A 158 22.76 -15.74 -15.52
C ILE A 158 24.16 -16.35 -15.66
N ILE A 159 25.12 -15.94 -14.82
CA ILE A 159 26.47 -16.52 -14.82
C ILE A 159 26.43 -18.01 -14.47
N ARG A 160 25.60 -18.43 -13.50
CA ARG A 160 25.41 -19.85 -13.16
C ARG A 160 24.83 -20.64 -14.34
N LEU A 161 23.75 -20.15 -14.95
CA LEU A 161 23.12 -20.80 -16.10
C LEU A 161 24.07 -20.95 -17.29
N LYS A 162 24.88 -19.94 -17.59
CA LYS A 162 25.89 -19.97 -18.66
C LYS A 162 27.06 -20.92 -18.38
N ALA A 163 27.26 -21.31 -17.13
CA ALA A 163 28.31 -22.25 -16.72
C ALA A 163 27.83 -23.71 -16.71
N GLU A 164 26.54 -23.98 -16.96
CA GLU A 164 26.02 -25.33 -17.03
C GLU A 164 26.69 -26.13 -18.17
N PRO A 165 27.13 -27.39 -17.93
CA PRO A 165 27.87 -28.18 -18.92
C PRO A 165 27.11 -28.43 -20.23
N GLU A 166 25.78 -28.48 -20.15
CA GLU A 166 24.88 -28.67 -21.29
C GLU A 166 23.93 -27.47 -21.38
N GLN A 167 23.91 -26.80 -22.53
CA GLN A 167 23.05 -25.65 -22.78
C GLN A 167 21.77 -26.10 -23.47
N THR A 168 20.79 -26.54 -22.68
CA THR A 168 19.48 -26.96 -23.17
C THR A 168 18.63 -25.75 -23.60
N ASP A 169 17.59 -25.98 -24.40
CA ASP A 169 16.65 -24.92 -24.81
C ASP A 169 15.96 -24.23 -23.62
N GLU A 170 15.75 -24.97 -22.52
CA GLU A 170 15.22 -24.44 -21.26
C GLU A 170 16.20 -23.44 -20.63
N ILE A 171 17.48 -23.80 -20.50
CA ILE A 171 18.52 -22.92 -19.96
C ILE A 171 18.68 -21.66 -20.81
N LEU A 172 18.68 -21.80 -22.14
CA LEU A 172 18.74 -20.66 -23.06
C LEU A 172 17.52 -19.75 -22.91
N SER A 173 16.33 -20.32 -22.70
CA SER A 173 15.10 -19.56 -22.46
C SER A 173 15.12 -18.85 -21.10
N GLN A 174 15.64 -19.48 -20.06
CA GLN A 174 15.86 -18.85 -18.76
C GLN A 174 16.85 -17.67 -18.86
N ILE A 175 17.98 -17.86 -19.55
CA ILE A 175 18.94 -16.76 -19.78
C ILE A 175 18.25 -15.58 -20.47
N GLY A 176 17.49 -15.82 -21.55
CA GLY A 176 16.75 -14.78 -22.25
C GLY A 176 15.72 -14.06 -21.38
N LEU A 177 15.01 -14.80 -20.51
CA LEU A 177 14.08 -14.23 -19.54
C LEU A 177 14.78 -13.24 -18.59
N TYR A 178 15.91 -13.64 -18.00
CA TYR A 178 16.62 -12.82 -17.03
C TYR A 178 17.37 -11.65 -17.67
N GLU A 179 17.90 -11.81 -18.88
CA GLU A 179 18.53 -10.71 -19.63
C GLU A 179 17.51 -9.62 -20.01
N GLY A 180 16.24 -9.99 -20.23
CA GLY A 180 15.14 -9.08 -20.51
C GLY A 180 14.44 -8.51 -19.26
N CYS A 181 14.88 -8.85 -18.05
CA CYS A 181 14.16 -8.51 -16.84
C CYS A 181 14.17 -7.01 -16.54
N TYR A 182 12.99 -6.45 -16.23
CA TYR A 182 12.87 -5.06 -15.81
C TYR A 182 13.47 -4.87 -14.42
N THR A 183 14.37 -3.91 -14.26
CA THR A 183 15.06 -3.68 -12.97
C THR A 183 15.05 -2.22 -12.52
N ASP A 184 14.26 -1.36 -13.16
CA ASP A 184 14.22 0.09 -12.85
C ASP A 184 13.15 0.44 -11.80
N TYR A 185 13.01 -0.40 -10.79
CA TYR A 185 12.01 -0.25 -9.72
C TYR A 185 12.15 1.07 -8.96
N THR A 186 11.02 1.67 -8.60
CA THR A 186 10.96 2.90 -7.79
C THR A 186 10.27 2.64 -6.46
N LEU A 187 10.43 3.54 -5.50
CA LEU A 187 9.72 3.45 -4.22
C LEU A 187 8.20 3.68 -4.33
N ALA A 188 7.68 4.10 -5.49
CA ALA A 188 6.26 4.38 -5.68
C ALA A 188 5.40 3.11 -5.87
N GLY A 189 6.00 2.00 -6.30
CA GLY A 189 5.28 0.73 -6.58
C GLY A 189 5.93 -0.51 -5.99
N ILE A 190 6.95 -0.36 -5.15
CA ILE A 190 7.66 -1.51 -4.56
C ILE A 190 6.89 -2.09 -3.36
N GLY A 191 6.82 -3.42 -3.28
CA GLY A 191 6.36 -4.10 -2.08
C GLY A 191 7.38 -3.90 -0.96
N TYR A 192 6.92 -3.69 0.27
CA TYR A 192 7.85 -3.60 1.40
C TYR A 192 7.16 -3.85 2.73
N TYR A 193 7.92 -4.30 3.73
CA TYR A 193 7.44 -4.41 5.10
C TYR A 193 8.54 -4.24 6.14
N PHE A 194 8.16 -3.88 7.36
CA PHE A 194 9.07 -3.75 8.49
C PHE A 194 9.22 -5.09 9.23
N LYS A 195 10.42 -5.32 9.76
CA LYS A 195 10.70 -6.29 10.83
C LYS A 195 11.31 -5.54 12.01
N THR A 196 11.60 -6.20 13.13
CA THR A 196 12.04 -5.50 14.36
C THR A 196 13.30 -4.63 14.18
N ASP A 197 14.24 -5.04 13.32
CA ASP A 197 15.57 -4.41 13.17
C ASP A 197 15.91 -4.01 11.72
N LYS A 198 15.00 -4.28 10.77
CA LYS A 198 15.22 -4.10 9.34
C LYS A 198 13.94 -3.82 8.57
N ILE A 199 14.11 -3.42 7.33
CA ILE A 199 13.05 -3.30 6.33
C ILE A 199 13.37 -4.22 5.16
N LYS A 200 12.34 -4.87 4.62
CA LYS A 200 12.44 -5.65 3.39
C LYS A 200 11.73 -4.91 2.26
N PHE A 201 12.38 -4.81 1.11
CA PHE A 201 11.81 -4.39 -0.15
C PHE A 201 11.68 -5.59 -1.06
N ILE A 202 10.59 -5.66 -1.82
CA ILE A 202 10.19 -6.82 -2.61
C ILE A 202 9.80 -6.30 -3.98
N THR A 203 10.50 -6.79 -5.00
CA THR A 203 10.21 -6.44 -6.39
C THR A 203 9.50 -7.60 -7.06
N GLU A 204 8.84 -7.29 -8.18
CA GLU A 204 8.21 -8.30 -9.02
C GLU A 204 9.24 -9.29 -9.58
N ARG A 205 8.73 -10.47 -9.92
CA ARG A 205 9.47 -11.51 -10.64
C ARG A 205 9.77 -11.09 -12.08
N CYS A 206 10.71 -11.77 -12.75
CA CYS A 206 11.05 -11.48 -14.14
C CYS A 206 10.02 -12.04 -15.14
N SER A 207 9.34 -13.13 -14.77
CA SER A 207 8.36 -13.81 -15.63
C SER A 207 6.96 -13.20 -15.65
N ASN A 208 6.37 -13.19 -16.85
CA ASN A 208 4.93 -13.11 -16.98
C ASN A 208 4.27 -14.46 -16.63
N HIS A 209 2.94 -14.52 -16.66
CA HIS A 209 2.20 -15.74 -16.32
C HIS A 209 2.63 -16.96 -17.14
N ALA A 210 2.83 -16.80 -18.45
CA ALA A 210 3.16 -17.90 -19.36
C ALA A 210 4.56 -18.50 -19.13
N MET A 211 5.49 -17.71 -18.61
CA MET A 211 6.89 -18.11 -18.40
C MET A 211 7.22 -18.43 -16.93
N ARG A 212 6.21 -18.54 -16.05
CA ARG A 212 6.44 -18.73 -14.61
C ARG A 212 7.29 -19.96 -14.28
N ALA A 213 7.10 -21.05 -15.02
CA ALA A 213 7.86 -22.27 -14.79
C ALA A 213 9.38 -22.11 -15.03
N LEU A 214 9.79 -21.11 -15.83
CA LEU A 214 11.20 -20.81 -16.10
C LEU A 214 11.83 -19.91 -15.04
N ASP A 215 11.02 -19.29 -14.17
CA ASP A 215 11.46 -18.29 -13.20
C ASP A 215 11.78 -18.89 -11.84
N GLU A 216 13.00 -19.36 -11.70
CA GLU A 216 13.54 -19.88 -10.44
C GLU A 216 13.91 -18.82 -9.40
N LEU A 217 14.08 -17.54 -9.78
CA LEU A 217 14.37 -16.48 -8.82
C LEU A 217 13.10 -15.93 -8.15
N ALA A 218 11.95 -16.01 -8.84
CA ALA A 218 10.68 -15.47 -8.37
C ALA A 218 10.81 -13.99 -7.94
N GLU A 219 10.14 -13.55 -6.87
CA GLU A 219 10.29 -12.18 -6.36
C GLU A 219 11.65 -11.93 -5.71
N HIS A 220 12.25 -10.76 -5.98
CA HIS A 220 13.52 -10.39 -5.36
C HIS A 220 13.31 -9.68 -4.03
N VAL A 221 13.99 -10.16 -2.97
CA VAL A 221 13.87 -9.60 -1.61
C VAL A 221 15.16 -8.91 -1.17
N ILE A 222 15.10 -7.60 -1.02
CA ILE A 222 16.23 -6.76 -0.60
C ILE A 222 16.04 -6.27 0.84
N GLU A 223 16.96 -6.64 1.72
CA GLU A 223 16.93 -6.25 3.13
C GLU A 223 17.90 -5.12 3.46
N PHE A 224 17.48 -4.16 4.27
CA PHE A 224 18.36 -3.17 4.88
C PHE A 224 18.13 -3.12 6.38
N SER A 225 19.21 -3.16 7.18
CA SER A 225 19.09 -2.83 8.59
C SER A 225 18.76 -1.33 8.73
N TYR A 226 18.07 -0.96 9.80
CA TYR A 226 17.79 0.47 10.05
C TYR A 226 19.08 1.28 10.23
N LYS A 227 20.14 0.64 10.73
CA LYS A 227 21.46 1.25 10.86
C LYS A 227 22.07 1.60 9.50
N ASP A 228 21.94 0.72 8.51
CA ASP A 228 22.43 0.99 7.14
C ASP A 228 21.68 2.16 6.49
N LEU A 229 20.42 2.33 6.86
CA LEU A 229 19.56 3.38 6.33
C LEU A 229 19.65 4.72 7.08
N ASP A 230 20.23 4.78 8.28
CA ASP A 230 20.12 5.94 9.19
C ASP A 230 20.49 7.27 8.52
N LYS A 231 21.54 7.26 7.69
CA LYS A 231 22.00 8.45 6.95
C LYS A 231 21.09 8.86 5.81
N TYR A 232 20.06 8.09 5.45
CA TYR A 232 19.10 8.35 4.38
C TYR A 232 17.68 8.62 4.90
N LEU A 233 17.38 8.18 6.13
CA LEU A 233 16.06 8.32 6.73
C LEU A 233 15.62 9.78 6.86
N SER A 234 14.33 10.00 6.63
CA SER A 234 13.65 11.25 6.94
C SER A 234 13.49 11.43 8.46
N PRO A 235 13.24 12.67 8.96
CA PRO A 235 12.84 12.87 10.34
C PRO A 235 11.64 11.99 10.75
N TYR A 236 10.67 11.84 9.83
CA TYR A 236 9.50 10.98 10.01
C TYR A 236 9.91 9.53 10.30
N ALA A 237 10.75 8.92 9.45
CA ALA A 237 11.18 7.54 9.67
C ALA A 237 12.01 7.38 10.96
N LYS A 238 12.88 8.35 11.28
CA LYS A 238 13.65 8.30 12.54
C LYS A 238 12.73 8.28 13.75
N SER A 239 11.72 9.16 13.77
CA SER A 239 10.71 9.20 14.81
C SER A 239 9.85 7.93 14.87
N LEU A 240 9.52 7.37 13.71
CA LEU A 240 8.74 6.14 13.61
C LEU A 240 9.52 4.93 14.19
N LEU A 241 10.78 4.79 13.81
CA LEU A 241 11.63 3.64 14.15
C LEU A 241 12.15 3.68 15.60
N ASN A 242 12.40 4.86 16.16
CA ASN A 242 12.88 5.00 17.53
C ASN A 242 11.75 4.93 18.59
N GLY A 243 10.49 4.76 18.16
CA GLY A 243 9.34 4.66 19.05
C GLY A 243 8.86 6.00 19.63
N SER A 244 9.32 7.14 19.09
CA SER A 244 8.90 8.48 19.50
C SER A 244 7.42 8.73 19.19
N ASP A 245 6.75 9.46 20.07
CA ASP A 245 5.35 9.88 19.88
C ASP A 245 5.24 11.14 18.98
N VAL A 246 6.36 11.76 18.58
CA VAL A 246 6.37 12.92 17.69
C VAL A 246 5.96 12.51 16.28
N VAL A 247 4.82 13.03 15.81
CA VAL A 247 4.33 12.79 14.44
C VAL A 247 4.87 13.88 13.52
N GLU A 248 5.67 13.47 12.55
CA GLU A 248 6.19 14.34 11.50
C GLU A 248 5.25 14.35 10.28
N LYS A 249 5.31 15.42 9.48
CA LYS A 249 4.51 15.54 8.26
C LYS A 249 4.95 14.53 7.19
N THR A 250 3.98 13.89 6.57
CA THR A 250 4.15 12.96 5.44
C THR A 250 3.41 13.45 4.19
N SER A 251 3.66 12.79 3.05
CA SER A 251 2.98 13.10 1.78
C SER A 251 1.45 12.98 1.86
N LEU A 252 0.77 13.53 0.85
CA LEU A 252 -0.70 13.50 0.74
C LEU A 252 -1.25 12.09 0.46
N GLN A 253 -0.41 11.22 -0.11
CA GLN A 253 -0.81 9.91 -0.61
C GLN A 253 -1.23 8.95 0.51
N ASN A 254 -2.24 8.12 0.22
CA ASN A 254 -2.81 7.10 1.11
C ASN A 254 -3.33 7.66 2.44
N LYS A 255 -3.94 8.85 2.39
CA LYS A 255 -4.51 9.53 3.55
C LYS A 255 -6.02 9.70 3.44
N LEU A 256 -6.67 9.53 4.58
CA LEU A 256 -8.08 9.79 4.77
C LEU A 256 -8.29 11.20 5.31
N TYR A 257 -9.25 11.91 4.73
CA TYR A 257 -9.70 13.22 5.15
C TYR A 257 -11.19 13.17 5.40
N LYS A 258 -11.66 13.97 6.35
CA LYS A 258 -13.07 14.12 6.65
C LYS A 258 -13.45 15.58 6.69
N GLY A 259 -14.66 15.88 6.23
CA GLY A 259 -15.15 17.25 6.26
C GLY A 259 -16.50 17.39 5.58
N LYS A 260 -16.73 18.50 4.89
CA LYS A 260 -18.04 18.84 4.33
C LYS A 260 -17.95 19.54 2.98
N ILE A 261 -19.00 19.33 2.18
CA ILE A 261 -19.35 20.19 1.05
C ILE A 261 -20.48 21.14 1.48
N ASP A 262 -20.37 22.42 1.13
CA ASP A 262 -21.36 23.48 1.41
C ASP A 262 -21.65 23.67 2.92
N GLY A 263 -20.70 23.32 3.79
CA GLY A 263 -20.89 23.26 5.26
C GLY A 263 -21.97 22.26 5.73
N LYS A 264 -22.60 21.53 4.81
CA LYS A 264 -23.86 20.80 5.03
C LYS A 264 -23.71 19.31 4.81
N TYR A 265 -22.98 18.88 3.79
CA TYR A 265 -22.93 17.48 3.37
C TYR A 265 -21.63 16.84 3.87
N PRO A 266 -21.65 16.02 4.93
CA PRO A 266 -20.45 15.38 5.44
C PRO A 266 -19.92 14.37 4.44
N ILE A 267 -18.62 14.44 4.18
CA ILE A 267 -17.91 13.54 3.28
C ILE A 267 -16.63 13.03 3.94
N THR A 268 -16.19 11.88 3.46
CA THR A 268 -14.85 11.35 3.71
C THR A 268 -14.16 11.11 2.36
N VAL A 269 -12.88 11.45 2.28
CA VAL A 269 -12.06 11.38 1.07
C VAL A 269 -10.83 10.53 1.37
N LEU A 270 -10.52 9.58 0.50
CA LEU A 270 -9.23 8.88 0.45
C LEU A 270 -8.44 9.40 -0.74
N ILE A 271 -7.29 10.03 -0.50
CA ILE A 271 -6.31 10.31 -1.57
C ILE A 271 -5.53 9.01 -1.80
N LYS A 272 -5.88 8.27 -2.87
CA LYS A 272 -5.31 6.95 -3.16
C LYS A 272 -3.89 7.07 -3.69
N GLU A 273 -3.70 7.90 -4.69
CA GLU A 273 -2.43 7.96 -5.43
C GLU A 273 -2.05 9.39 -5.77
N VAL A 274 -0.74 9.67 -5.64
CA VAL A 274 -0.12 10.90 -6.12
C VAL A 274 1.16 10.51 -6.85
N TYR A 275 1.16 10.61 -8.17
CA TYR A 275 2.27 10.13 -9.00
C TYR A 275 2.63 11.14 -10.08
N GLY A 276 3.91 11.19 -10.44
CA GLY A 276 4.44 12.19 -11.37
C GLY A 276 5.72 12.83 -10.85
N ASN A 277 5.98 14.05 -11.29
CA ASN A 277 7.21 14.77 -10.98
C ASN A 277 6.94 15.96 -10.04
N LYS A 278 8.02 16.64 -9.64
CA LYS A 278 7.94 17.77 -8.69
C LYS A 278 7.14 18.97 -9.20
N ASN A 279 6.96 19.11 -10.51
CA ASN A 279 6.30 20.29 -11.09
C ASN A 279 4.79 20.10 -11.22
N GLU A 280 4.37 18.87 -11.53
CA GLU A 280 2.97 18.51 -11.62
C GLU A 280 2.85 16.99 -11.39
N SER A 281 2.00 16.61 -10.44
CA SER A 281 1.66 15.21 -10.16
C SER A 281 0.21 14.96 -10.53
N SER A 282 -0.09 13.80 -11.07
CA SER A 282 -1.45 13.29 -11.15
C SER A 282 -1.94 12.85 -9.77
N VAL A 283 -3.22 13.07 -9.49
CA VAL A 283 -3.88 12.67 -8.25
C VAL A 283 -5.08 11.80 -8.59
N ALA A 284 -5.19 10.68 -7.88
CA ALA A 284 -6.39 9.86 -7.85
C ALA A 284 -6.91 9.81 -6.42
N ALA A 285 -8.20 10.10 -6.25
CA ALA A 285 -8.88 10.10 -4.98
C ALA A 285 -10.26 9.45 -5.13
N VAL A 286 -10.80 8.98 -4.03
CA VAL A 286 -12.18 8.52 -3.94
C VAL A 286 -12.82 9.17 -2.73
N TYR A 287 -14.05 9.64 -2.87
CA TYR A 287 -14.81 10.19 -1.76
C TYR A 287 -16.18 9.53 -1.65
N TRP A 288 -16.82 9.70 -0.50
CA TRP A 288 -18.20 9.31 -0.30
C TRP A 288 -18.88 10.26 0.67
N TYR A 289 -20.20 10.41 0.53
CA TYR A 289 -20.99 11.08 1.55
C TYR A 289 -21.19 10.14 2.72
N ASP A 290 -20.94 10.60 3.96
CA ASP A 290 -21.01 9.75 5.16
C ASP A 290 -22.38 9.08 5.33
N LYS A 291 -23.45 9.71 4.79
CA LYS A 291 -24.82 9.19 4.83
C LYS A 291 -25.06 8.04 3.86
N ASN A 292 -24.59 8.14 2.61
CA ASN A 292 -24.90 7.16 1.56
C ASN A 292 -23.77 6.15 1.32
N LYS A 293 -22.54 6.52 1.68
CA LYS A 293 -21.33 5.69 1.63
C LYS A 293 -21.08 5.04 0.26
N LYS A 294 -21.53 5.69 -0.81
CA LYS A 294 -21.22 5.29 -2.18
C LYS A 294 -19.90 5.96 -2.59
N LEU A 295 -18.95 5.15 -3.04
CA LEU A 295 -17.67 5.62 -3.57
C LEU A 295 -17.88 6.40 -4.87
N ILE A 296 -17.21 7.54 -4.98
CA ILE A 296 -17.22 8.44 -6.14
C ILE A 296 -15.77 8.84 -6.43
N GLU A 297 -15.33 8.65 -7.66
CA GLU A 297 -13.94 8.90 -8.05
C GLU A 297 -13.68 10.36 -8.39
N TRP A 298 -12.52 10.84 -7.94
CA TRP A 298 -11.93 12.11 -8.32
C TRP A 298 -10.55 11.86 -8.93
N HIS A 299 -10.27 12.48 -10.06
CA HIS A 299 -8.98 12.40 -10.74
C HIS A 299 -8.54 13.79 -11.18
N GLY A 300 -7.24 14.06 -11.18
CA GLY A 300 -6.75 15.36 -11.59
C GLY A 300 -5.29 15.58 -11.29
N LYS A 301 -4.94 16.80 -10.88
CA LYS A 301 -3.57 17.27 -10.73
C LYS A 301 -3.32 17.88 -9.36
N LEU A 302 -2.10 17.68 -8.88
CA LEU A 302 -1.49 18.40 -7.76
C LEU A 302 -0.31 19.20 -8.31
N LYS A 303 -0.36 20.51 -8.12
CA LYS A 303 0.75 21.41 -8.42
C LYS A 303 1.03 22.26 -7.19
N ASP A 304 2.26 22.18 -6.70
CA ASP A 304 2.65 22.74 -5.42
C ASP A 304 1.75 22.23 -4.28
N ASN A 305 0.86 23.07 -3.75
CA ASN A 305 -0.13 22.69 -2.74
C ASN A 305 -1.58 22.86 -3.26
N HIS A 306 -1.77 23.00 -4.57
CA HIS A 306 -3.09 23.18 -5.18
C HIS A 306 -3.53 21.89 -5.88
N ILE A 307 -4.75 21.45 -5.58
CA ILE A 307 -5.37 20.28 -6.18
C ILE A 307 -6.53 20.73 -7.08
N SER A 308 -6.47 20.30 -8.33
CA SER A 308 -7.54 20.45 -9.32
C SER A 308 -8.05 19.06 -9.70
N LEU A 309 -9.29 18.71 -9.32
CA LEU A 309 -9.89 17.38 -9.57
C LEU A 309 -11.16 17.49 -10.40
N THR A 310 -11.44 16.43 -11.14
CA THR A 310 -12.66 16.22 -11.90
C THR A 310 -13.45 15.06 -11.31
N GLU A 311 -14.75 15.27 -11.15
CA GLU A 311 -15.74 14.25 -10.81
C GLU A 311 -16.51 13.83 -12.06
N ASN A 312 -16.48 12.54 -12.36
CA ASN A 312 -17.28 11.97 -13.44
C ASN A 312 -18.65 11.51 -12.93
N ASP A 313 -19.68 11.68 -13.77
CA ASP A 313 -21.04 11.20 -13.53
C ASP A 313 -21.22 9.77 -14.09
N TYR A 314 -21.07 9.62 -15.41
CA TYR A 314 -21.16 8.34 -16.12
C TYR A 314 -20.42 8.40 -17.46
N TYR A 315 -20.03 7.24 -18.00
CA TYR A 315 -19.51 7.15 -19.36
C TYR A 315 -20.66 7.10 -20.36
N SER A 316 -20.67 8.02 -21.32
CA SER A 316 -21.68 8.08 -22.38
C SER A 316 -21.16 7.35 -23.61
N GLU A 317 -21.78 6.23 -23.97
CA GLU A 317 -21.45 5.46 -25.18
C GLU A 317 -21.69 6.26 -26.47
N GLU A 318 -22.72 7.11 -26.48
CA GLU A 318 -23.06 7.96 -27.63
C GLU A 318 -21.93 8.94 -27.95
N THR A 319 -21.40 9.60 -26.92
CA THR A 319 -20.36 10.62 -27.07
C THR A 319 -18.94 10.07 -26.86
N ARG A 320 -18.82 8.79 -26.50
CA ARG A 320 -17.57 8.09 -26.16
C ARG A 320 -16.68 8.87 -25.18
N GLN A 321 -17.30 9.46 -24.16
CA GLN A 321 -16.60 10.26 -23.15
C GLN A 321 -17.32 10.20 -21.80
N TRP A 322 -16.55 10.45 -20.73
CA TRP A 322 -17.08 10.63 -19.39
C TRP A 322 -17.83 11.96 -19.29
N MET A 323 -19.09 11.88 -18.87
CA MET A 323 -19.89 13.04 -18.56
C MET A 323 -19.48 13.57 -17.20
N LEU A 324 -19.28 14.88 -17.11
CA LEU A 324 -18.75 15.52 -15.91
C LEU A 324 -19.87 15.88 -14.94
N LYS A 325 -19.61 15.62 -13.65
CA LYS A 325 -20.49 15.98 -12.54
C LYS A 325 -20.07 17.28 -11.89
N GLY A 326 -18.76 17.44 -11.64
CA GLY A 326 -18.23 18.63 -11.01
C GLY A 326 -16.71 18.73 -11.03
N PHE A 327 -16.21 19.85 -10.54
CA PHE A 327 -14.80 20.14 -10.41
C PHE A 327 -14.47 20.49 -8.97
N VAL A 328 -13.28 20.11 -8.52
CA VAL A 328 -12.73 20.54 -7.22
C VAL A 328 -11.49 21.37 -7.48
N GLU A 329 -11.43 22.55 -6.88
CA GLU A 329 -10.23 23.39 -6.84
C GLU A 329 -9.97 23.72 -5.37
N ALA A 330 -8.84 23.26 -4.82
CA ALA A 330 -8.57 23.36 -3.39
C ALA A 330 -7.08 23.47 -3.06
N ASP A 331 -6.77 24.17 -1.97
CA ASP A 331 -5.42 24.35 -1.46
C ASP A 331 -5.18 23.49 -0.21
N ILE A 332 -3.98 22.92 -0.11
CA ILE A 332 -3.51 22.13 1.02
C ILE A 332 -2.73 23.04 1.97
N LYS A 333 -3.17 23.10 3.23
CA LYS A 333 -2.48 23.83 4.30
C LYS A 333 -2.35 22.97 5.54
N GLY A 334 -1.15 22.44 5.75
CA GLY A 334 -0.91 21.51 6.87
C GLY A 334 -1.68 20.21 6.65
N ASN A 335 -2.67 19.96 7.53
CA ASN A 335 -3.55 18.80 7.50
C ASN A 335 -4.94 19.14 6.94
N GLU A 336 -5.16 20.39 6.54
CA GLU A 336 -6.43 20.88 6.00
C GLU A 336 -6.35 20.98 4.47
N ILE A 337 -7.48 20.70 3.82
CA ILE A 337 -7.71 20.97 2.41
C ILE A 337 -8.97 21.82 2.31
N SER A 338 -8.85 23.02 1.76
CA SER A 338 -9.96 23.98 1.65
C SER A 338 -10.07 24.52 0.24
N GLY A 339 -11.28 24.64 -0.28
CA GLY A 339 -11.51 25.08 -1.64
C GLY A 339 -12.97 25.10 -2.03
N THR A 340 -13.23 24.77 -3.29
CA THR A 340 -14.58 24.73 -3.85
C THR A 340 -14.85 23.45 -4.60
N TRP A 341 -16.10 23.00 -4.54
CA TRP A 341 -16.68 22.05 -5.46
C TRP A 341 -17.65 22.80 -6.38
N GLN A 342 -17.47 22.70 -7.69
CA GLN A 342 -18.31 23.36 -8.68
C GLN A 342 -19.15 22.34 -9.45
N ASP A 343 -20.46 22.53 -9.47
CA ASP A 343 -21.36 21.71 -10.31
C ASP A 343 -21.11 21.99 -11.79
N TYR A 344 -20.90 20.92 -12.57
CA TYR A 344 -20.54 21.05 -13.98
C TYR A 344 -21.64 21.72 -14.83
N LYS A 345 -22.91 21.42 -14.55
CA LYS A 345 -24.06 21.87 -15.37
C LYS A 345 -24.52 23.26 -14.98
N THR A 346 -24.71 23.50 -13.69
CA THR A 346 -25.27 24.74 -13.13
C THR A 346 -24.20 25.80 -12.87
N LYS A 347 -22.91 25.41 -12.87
CA LYS A 347 -21.76 26.26 -12.51
C LYS A 347 -21.81 26.80 -11.08
N LYS A 348 -22.70 26.26 -10.22
CA LYS A 348 -22.80 26.64 -8.81
C LYS A 348 -21.55 26.19 -8.07
N TYR A 349 -20.97 27.09 -7.29
CA TYR A 349 -19.87 26.80 -6.38
C TYR A 349 -20.40 26.48 -4.98
N LEU A 350 -19.84 25.45 -4.37
CA LEU A 350 -20.03 25.04 -2.98
C LEU A 350 -18.67 25.06 -2.30
N THR A 351 -18.62 25.35 -1.01
CA THR A 351 -17.37 25.24 -0.25
C THR A 351 -16.97 23.78 -0.08
N LEU A 352 -15.67 23.51 -0.06
CA LEU A 352 -15.09 22.22 0.32
C LEU A 352 -14.12 22.47 1.47
N GLU A 353 -14.34 21.78 2.58
CA GLU A 353 -13.51 21.85 3.78
C GLU A 353 -13.23 20.43 4.23
N LEU A 354 -11.96 20.07 4.38
CA LEU A 354 -11.49 18.74 4.75
C LEU A 354 -10.33 18.86 5.75
N GLU A 355 -10.28 17.93 6.69
CA GLU A 355 -9.18 17.77 7.66
C GLU A 355 -8.73 16.30 7.68
N GLU A 356 -7.42 16.06 7.79
CA GLU A 356 -6.86 14.72 7.91
C GLU A 356 -7.43 13.98 9.13
N LEU A 357 -7.88 12.73 8.94
CA LEU A 357 -8.57 11.93 9.96
C LEU A 357 -7.69 11.41 11.10
#